data_AF-A0A357NCF5-F1
#
_entry.id   AF-A0A357NCF5-F1
#
_cell.length_a   1.000
_cell.length_b   1.000
_cell.length_c   1.000
_cell.angle_alpha   90.00
_cell.angle_beta   90.00
_cell.angle_gamma   90.00
#
_symmetry.space_group_name_H-M   'P 1'
#
loop_
_entity.id
_entity.type
_entity.pdbx_description
1 polymer ?
#
loop_
_entity_poly.entity_id
_entity_poly.type
_entity_poly.pdbx_seq_one_letter_code
_entity_poly.pdbx_strand_id
1 'polypeptide(L)'
;MKLTFPHLGNVGLPLRMMLEQAGAEVVMPPPNSKRTLSLGTKYAPESVCLPFKLTLGNFIEALEQGADTIFMANGPGRCRFGFYGEVQQRILRKLGYQFTMLQVNTSEHVLQNILRALRTISPGLSWLQAGQAFRLGYTALQAVDMLEKELHRVRPREKEKQAASRIFQSVMDRLQRVKTIPEIKAVRDCGLQQLRRVPVNETPVLKIGILGEIYVVLEPFVTADIERRLAEMGVEVSKFLYPSDWASFNFFIKALKVFPEHGTAAAAAKPYLNYAVGGEGLKTVGQTVLCAQQDYDGVIQLYPFTCMPEIVARHMLPRIQEDLQIPVLTLGVDEHTGAAGLQTRLEAFVDMVSRRKAAKCGK
;
A
#
# COMPACT_ATOMS: atom_id res chain seq x y z
N MET A 1 24.59 11.73 -6.25
CA MET A 1 23.37 11.29 -6.94
C MET A 1 22.20 11.79 -6.11
N LYS A 2 21.25 12.45 -6.76
CA LYS A 2 19.99 12.91 -6.18
C LYS A 2 18.89 11.94 -6.57
N LEU A 3 18.55 11.05 -5.64
CA LEU A 3 17.70 9.90 -5.90
C LEU A 3 16.24 10.20 -5.59
N THR A 4 15.34 9.76 -6.46
CA THR A 4 13.89 9.80 -6.22
C THR A 4 13.25 8.42 -6.43
N PHE A 5 12.04 8.24 -5.91
CA PHE A 5 11.24 7.03 -6.01
C PHE A 5 9.75 7.41 -5.98
N PRO A 6 8.84 6.58 -6.48
CA PRO A 6 7.42 6.95 -6.54
C PRO A 6 6.76 6.88 -5.16
N HIS A 7 5.63 7.57 -4.98
CA HIS A 7 4.81 7.41 -3.79
C HIS A 7 4.17 6.01 -3.74
N LEU A 8 3.99 5.48 -2.54
CA LEU A 8 3.24 4.27 -2.24
C LEU A 8 2.79 4.32 -0.78
N GLY A 9 1.68 5.02 -0.51
CA GLY A 9 1.21 5.22 0.86
C GLY A 9 2.31 5.78 1.77
N ASN A 10 2.46 5.20 2.97
CA ASN A 10 3.46 5.65 3.94
C ASN A 10 4.88 5.05 3.74
N VAL A 11 5.13 4.27 2.68
CA VAL A 11 6.43 3.62 2.44
C VAL A 11 7.55 4.60 2.13
N GLY A 12 7.21 5.79 1.63
CA GLY A 12 8.19 6.80 1.24
C GLY A 12 9.11 7.24 2.40
N LEU A 13 8.58 7.36 3.61
CA LEU A 13 9.39 7.74 4.79
C LEU A 13 10.44 6.66 5.14
N PRO A 14 10.06 5.39 5.39
CA PRO A 14 11.02 4.32 5.62
C PRO A 14 12.08 4.16 4.51
N LEU A 15 11.66 4.28 3.24
CA LEU A 15 12.57 4.16 2.11
C LEU A 15 13.57 5.32 2.05
N ARG A 16 13.11 6.55 2.27
CA ARG A 16 13.99 7.73 2.41
C ARG A 16 15.02 7.51 3.51
N MET A 17 14.58 7.11 4.71
CA MET A 17 15.49 6.85 5.84
C MET A 17 16.53 5.78 5.51
N MET A 18 16.15 4.72 4.80
CA MET A 18 17.07 3.68 4.33
C MET A 18 18.14 4.24 3.39
N LEU A 19 17.73 5.04 2.41
CA LEU A 19 18.60 5.56 1.36
C LEU A 19 19.53 6.65 1.89
N GLU A 20 19.02 7.56 2.73
CA GLU A 20 19.82 8.58 3.41
C GLU A 20 20.85 7.95 4.35
N GLN A 21 20.49 6.88 5.07
CA GLN A 21 21.43 6.12 5.92
C GLN A 21 22.52 5.41 5.09
N ALA A 22 22.25 5.10 3.82
CA ALA A 22 23.24 4.59 2.88
C ALA A 22 24.10 5.71 2.24
N GLY A 23 23.84 6.98 2.59
CA GLY A 23 24.58 8.16 2.10
C GLY A 23 24.02 8.77 0.82
N ALA A 24 22.80 8.41 0.41
CA ALA A 24 22.14 9.02 -0.74
C ALA A 24 21.48 10.35 -0.38
N GLU A 25 21.51 11.33 -1.28
CA GLU A 25 20.63 12.49 -1.21
C GLU A 25 19.27 12.10 -1.83
N VAL A 26 18.17 12.26 -1.11
CA VAL A 26 16.84 11.86 -1.57
C VAL A 26 15.99 13.09 -1.90
N VAL A 27 15.47 13.13 -3.13
CA VAL A 27 14.48 14.10 -3.59
C VAL A 27 13.11 13.41 -3.59
N MET A 28 12.33 13.68 -2.54
CA MET A 28 10.96 13.18 -2.43
C MET A 28 10.07 13.88 -3.46
N PRO A 29 9.31 13.17 -4.31
CA PRO A 29 8.30 13.81 -5.14
C PRO A 29 7.25 14.50 -4.25
N PRO A 30 6.61 15.58 -4.72
CA PRO A 30 5.51 16.20 -3.99
C PRO A 30 4.36 15.19 -3.82
N PRO A 31 3.50 15.33 -2.79
CA PRO A 31 2.34 14.45 -2.63
C PRO A 31 1.49 14.39 -3.90
N ASN A 32 0.94 13.22 -4.19
CA ASN A 32 0.08 13.02 -5.35
C ASN A 32 -1.02 14.08 -5.40
N SER A 33 -1.17 14.68 -6.58
CA SER A 33 -2.12 15.77 -6.82
C SER A 33 -2.79 15.63 -8.18
N LYS A 34 -3.77 16.50 -8.46
CA LYS A 34 -4.34 16.60 -9.82
C LYS A 34 -3.28 16.91 -10.87
N ARG A 35 -2.22 17.67 -10.52
CA ARG A 35 -1.08 17.93 -11.40
C ARG A 35 -0.33 16.63 -11.69
N THR A 36 0.03 15.88 -10.66
CA THR A 36 0.71 14.58 -10.78
C THR A 36 -0.05 13.64 -11.70
N LEU A 37 -1.36 13.50 -11.47
CA LEU A 37 -2.24 12.68 -12.30
C LEU A 37 -2.31 13.18 -13.74
N SER A 38 -2.41 14.50 -13.95
CA SER A 38 -2.47 15.11 -15.30
C SER A 38 -1.18 14.88 -16.08
N LEU A 39 -0.01 15.03 -15.44
CA LEU A 39 1.29 14.75 -16.05
C LEU A 39 1.39 13.28 -16.46
N GLY A 40 1.04 12.37 -15.55
CA GLY A 40 0.99 10.94 -15.82
C GLY A 40 0.09 10.57 -16.99
N THR A 41 -1.14 11.08 -16.97
CA THR A 41 -2.16 10.81 -18.00
C THR A 41 -1.76 11.35 -19.36
N LYS A 42 -1.13 12.54 -19.40
CA LYS A 42 -0.71 13.19 -20.65
C LYS A 42 0.34 12.39 -21.42
N TYR A 43 1.26 11.73 -20.72
CA TYR A 43 2.42 11.09 -21.34
C TYR A 43 2.40 9.56 -21.31
N ALA A 44 1.56 8.95 -20.47
CA ALA A 44 1.40 7.50 -20.44
C ALA A 44 0.54 7.00 -21.61
N PRO A 45 0.73 5.74 -22.05
CA PRO A 45 -0.24 5.08 -22.90
C PRO A 45 -1.64 5.07 -22.26
N GLU A 46 -2.69 5.33 -23.03
CA GLU A 46 -4.06 5.42 -22.53
C GLU A 46 -4.49 4.17 -21.73
N SER A 47 -4.15 3.00 -22.26
CA SER A 47 -4.59 1.70 -21.76
C SER A 47 -3.84 1.17 -20.54
N VAL A 48 -2.82 1.88 -20.03
CA VAL A 48 -2.11 1.47 -18.80
C VAL A 48 -2.89 1.86 -17.55
N CYS A 49 -2.73 1.07 -16.49
CA CYS A 49 -3.46 1.29 -15.24
C CYS A 49 -2.96 2.53 -14.49
N LEU A 50 -3.85 3.07 -13.66
CA LEU A 50 -3.65 4.30 -12.89
C LEU A 50 -2.32 4.38 -12.10
N PRO A 51 -1.82 3.31 -11.44
CA PRO A 51 -0.53 3.36 -10.76
C PRO A 51 0.64 3.74 -11.68
N PHE A 52 0.64 3.27 -12.94
CA PHE A 52 1.67 3.66 -13.90
C PHE A 52 1.67 5.17 -14.14
N LYS A 53 0.49 5.74 -14.33
CA LYS A 53 0.30 7.17 -14.61
C LYS A 53 0.77 8.01 -13.43
N LEU A 54 0.34 7.68 -12.20
CA LEU A 54 0.74 8.43 -11.02
C LEU A 54 2.25 8.35 -10.75
N THR A 55 2.84 7.16 -10.82
CA THR A 55 4.29 7.00 -10.63
C THR A 55 5.11 7.72 -11.71
N LEU A 56 4.64 7.73 -12.97
CA LEU A 56 5.25 8.56 -14.03
C LEU A 56 5.17 10.05 -13.70
N GLY A 57 4.02 10.52 -13.21
CA GLY A 57 3.83 11.90 -12.75
C GLY A 57 4.79 12.25 -11.61
N ASN A 58 4.96 11.37 -10.62
CA ASN A 58 5.92 11.56 -9.53
C ASN A 58 7.34 11.73 -10.05
N PHE A 59 7.74 10.91 -11.03
CA PHE A 59 9.08 11.01 -11.62
C PHE A 59 9.29 12.32 -12.36
N ILE A 60 8.31 12.76 -13.14
CA ILE A 60 8.38 14.07 -13.82
C ILE A 60 8.57 15.19 -12.79
N GLU A 61 7.75 15.23 -11.75
CA GLU A 61 7.82 16.28 -10.72
C GLU A 61 9.14 16.23 -9.93
N ALA A 62 9.66 15.03 -9.63
CA ALA A 62 10.94 14.88 -8.93
C ALA A 62 12.14 15.27 -9.80
N LEU A 63 12.12 14.94 -11.10
CA LEU A 63 13.16 15.37 -12.05
C LEU A 63 13.15 16.89 -12.22
N GLU A 64 11.97 17.52 -12.25
CA GLU A 64 11.84 18.99 -12.24
C GLU A 64 12.40 19.62 -10.95
N GLN A 65 12.40 18.90 -9.83
CA GLN A 65 13.02 19.31 -8.56
C GLN A 65 14.53 19.01 -8.49
N GLY A 66 15.11 18.48 -9.56
CA GLY A 66 16.55 18.24 -9.66
C GLY A 66 17.01 16.84 -9.23
N ALA A 67 16.10 15.86 -9.14
CA ALA A 67 16.51 14.46 -9.09
C ALA A 67 17.29 14.08 -10.36
N ASP A 68 18.36 13.31 -10.23
CA ASP A 68 19.18 12.80 -11.35
C ASP A 68 19.14 11.27 -11.47
N THR A 69 18.54 10.60 -10.49
CA THR A 69 18.49 9.14 -10.40
C THR A 69 17.10 8.71 -9.93
N ILE A 70 16.48 7.78 -10.65
CA ILE A 70 15.18 7.20 -10.29
C ILE A 70 15.39 5.78 -9.79
N PHE A 71 14.87 5.48 -8.61
CA PHE A 71 14.73 4.14 -8.10
C PHE A 71 13.32 3.62 -8.40
N MET A 72 13.24 2.49 -9.11
CA MET A 72 11.98 1.84 -9.44
C MET A 72 12.02 0.36 -9.09
N ALA A 73 11.02 -0.10 -8.35
CA ALA A 73 10.83 -1.52 -8.11
C ALA A 73 10.20 -2.19 -9.34
N ASN A 74 10.61 -3.42 -9.64
CA ASN A 74 10.07 -4.23 -10.73
C ASN A 74 9.54 -5.57 -10.21
N GLY A 75 8.32 -5.90 -10.64
CA GLY A 75 7.67 -7.19 -10.35
C GLY A 75 8.13 -8.34 -11.25
N PRO A 76 7.54 -9.54 -11.07
CA PRO A 76 7.97 -10.78 -11.72
C PRO A 76 7.57 -10.89 -13.21
N GLY A 77 7.18 -9.80 -13.86
CA GLY A 77 6.70 -9.81 -15.25
C GLY A 77 5.32 -10.45 -15.47
N ARG A 78 4.62 -10.89 -14.41
CA ARG A 78 3.26 -11.48 -14.53
C ARG A 78 2.15 -10.46 -14.71
N CYS A 79 2.41 -9.20 -14.39
CA CYS A 79 1.55 -8.07 -14.69
C CYS A 79 2.39 -6.90 -15.23
N ARG A 80 1.74 -5.83 -15.67
CA ARG A 80 2.42 -4.68 -16.28
C ARG A 80 3.48 -4.04 -15.39
N PHE A 81 3.38 -4.16 -14.06
CA PHE A 81 4.38 -3.66 -13.11
C PHE A 81 5.81 -4.14 -13.42
N GLY A 82 5.97 -5.35 -13.97
CA GLY A 82 7.30 -5.85 -14.38
C GLY A 82 7.96 -5.06 -15.52
N PHE A 83 7.21 -4.20 -16.23
CA PHE A 83 7.68 -3.40 -17.35
C PHE A 83 7.60 -1.89 -17.08
N TYR A 84 7.18 -1.47 -15.89
CA TYR A 84 6.99 -0.04 -15.59
C TYR A 84 8.28 0.74 -15.80
N GLY A 85 9.38 0.32 -15.16
CA GLY A 85 10.65 1.05 -15.22
C GLY A 85 11.16 1.23 -16.65
N GLU A 86 11.12 0.18 -17.48
CA GLU A 86 11.52 0.24 -18.89
C GLU A 86 10.69 1.23 -19.72
N VAL A 87 9.37 1.16 -19.60
CA VAL A 87 8.47 2.02 -20.39
C VAL A 87 8.56 3.47 -19.90
N GLN A 88 8.56 3.69 -18.58
CA GLN A 88 8.73 5.01 -17.99
C GLN A 88 10.08 5.62 -18.36
N GLN A 89 11.16 4.82 -18.34
CA GLN A 89 12.48 5.30 -18.75
C GLN A 89 12.48 5.81 -20.19
N ARG A 90 11.86 5.08 -21.11
CA ARG A 90 11.76 5.49 -22.52
C ARG A 90 10.93 6.76 -22.68
N ILE A 91 9.81 6.88 -21.97
CA ILE A 91 8.96 8.08 -21.99
C ILE A 91 9.75 9.29 -21.50
N LEU A 92 10.36 9.20 -20.32
CA LEU A 92 11.09 10.31 -19.71
C LEU A 92 12.28 10.76 -20.57
N ARG A 93 13.02 9.83 -21.19
CA ARG A 93 14.10 10.17 -22.13
C ARG A 93 13.58 10.90 -23.38
N LYS A 94 12.43 10.49 -23.93
CA LYS A 94 11.80 11.19 -25.07
C LYS A 94 11.34 12.60 -24.70
N LEU A 95 10.98 12.84 -23.44
CA LEU A 95 10.66 14.17 -22.92
C LEU A 95 11.90 15.05 -22.69
N GLY A 96 13.11 14.52 -22.90
CA GLY A 96 14.37 15.27 -22.82
C GLY A 96 15.08 15.17 -21.46
N TYR A 97 14.54 14.42 -20.50
CA TYR A 97 15.18 14.28 -19.19
C TYR A 97 16.46 13.43 -19.25
N GLN A 98 17.50 13.90 -18.56
CA GLN A 98 18.76 13.18 -18.35
C GLN A 98 18.79 12.63 -16.94
N PHE A 99 18.80 11.30 -16.80
CA PHE A 99 18.77 10.63 -15.51
C PHE A 99 19.30 9.18 -15.62
N THR A 100 19.62 8.62 -14.46
CA THR A 100 19.93 7.20 -14.28
C THR A 100 18.69 6.47 -13.76
N MET A 101 18.32 5.34 -14.38
CA MET A 101 17.25 4.48 -13.90
C MET A 101 17.85 3.27 -13.16
N LEU A 102 17.56 3.15 -11.87
CA LEU A 102 17.92 2.02 -11.03
C LEU A 102 16.70 1.14 -10.79
N GLN A 103 16.63 0.03 -11.52
CA GLN A 103 15.54 -0.93 -11.40
C GLN A 103 15.92 -2.05 -10.43
N VAL A 104 15.09 -2.29 -9.42
CA VAL A 104 15.30 -3.36 -8.44
C VAL A 104 14.22 -4.41 -8.58
N ASN A 105 14.64 -5.63 -8.94
CA ASN A 105 13.73 -6.77 -9.01
C ASN A 105 13.30 -7.19 -7.59
N THR A 106 12.00 -7.17 -7.34
CA THR A 106 11.38 -7.51 -6.05
C THR A 106 10.73 -8.89 -6.02
N SER A 107 11.10 -9.78 -6.94
CA SER A 107 10.49 -11.11 -7.11
C SER A 107 11.34 -12.23 -6.54
N GLU A 108 12.66 -12.13 -6.75
CA GLU A 108 13.64 -13.12 -6.37
C GLU A 108 14.84 -12.45 -5.72
N HIS A 109 15.44 -13.10 -4.73
CA HIS A 109 16.61 -12.59 -4.00
C HIS A 109 16.46 -11.12 -3.52
N VAL A 110 15.24 -10.74 -3.11
CA VAL A 110 14.85 -9.34 -2.87
C VAL A 110 15.82 -8.61 -1.94
N LEU A 111 16.20 -9.22 -0.82
CA LEU A 111 17.16 -8.63 0.13
C LEU A 111 18.51 -8.36 -0.53
N GLN A 112 19.04 -9.32 -1.30
CA GLN A 112 20.32 -9.16 -1.98
C GLN A 112 20.25 -8.05 -3.04
N ASN A 113 19.15 -7.98 -3.79
CA ASN A 113 18.95 -6.94 -4.80
C ASN A 113 18.87 -5.54 -4.17
N ILE A 114 18.18 -5.40 -3.03
CA ILE A 114 18.15 -4.14 -2.27
C ILE A 114 19.56 -3.77 -1.80
N LEU A 115 20.29 -4.69 -1.17
CA LEU A 115 21.64 -4.38 -0.67
C LEU A 115 22.62 -4.03 -1.80
N ARG A 116 22.51 -4.70 -2.96
CA ARG A 116 23.28 -4.34 -4.16
C ARG A 116 22.92 -2.95 -4.65
N ALA A 117 21.63 -2.63 -4.73
CA ALA A 117 21.17 -1.30 -5.13
C ALA A 117 21.71 -0.20 -4.21
N LEU A 118 21.71 -0.40 -2.89
CA LEU A 118 22.30 0.54 -1.93
C LEU A 118 23.80 0.80 -2.21
N ARG A 119 24.55 -0.25 -2.57
CA ARG A 119 25.97 -0.12 -2.94
C ARG A 119 26.19 0.54 -4.29
N THR A 120 25.27 0.37 -5.24
CA THR A 120 25.31 1.08 -6.53
C THR A 120 25.08 2.57 -6.33
N ILE A 121 24.19 2.94 -5.42
CA ILE A 121 23.86 4.34 -5.11
C ILE A 121 25.01 5.05 -4.39
N SER A 122 25.71 4.32 -3.51
CA SER A 122 26.82 4.86 -2.71
C SER A 122 28.10 4.02 -2.90
N PRO A 123 28.89 4.31 -3.96
CA PRO A 123 30.15 3.60 -4.22
C PRO A 123 31.12 3.80 -3.05
N GLY A 124 31.44 2.71 -2.34
CA GLY A 124 32.27 2.74 -1.12
C GLY A 124 31.54 2.25 0.13
N LEU A 125 30.21 2.08 0.07
CA LEU A 125 29.44 1.51 1.17
C LEU A 125 29.81 0.04 1.40
N SER A 126 30.27 -0.29 2.60
CA SER A 126 30.52 -1.68 3.00
C SER A 126 29.22 -2.46 3.12
N TRP A 127 29.29 -3.79 3.06
CA TRP A 127 28.12 -4.66 3.28
C TRP A 127 27.50 -4.48 4.67
N LEU A 128 28.34 -4.17 5.68
CA LEU A 128 27.87 -3.88 7.03
C LEU A 128 27.04 -2.59 7.07
N GLN A 129 27.52 -1.52 6.43
CA GLN A 129 26.78 -0.26 6.35
C GLN A 129 25.48 -0.41 5.54
N ALA A 130 25.51 -1.16 4.43
CA ALA A 130 24.30 -1.49 3.67
C ALA A 130 23.28 -2.25 4.52
N GLY A 131 23.74 -3.23 5.31
CA GLY A 131 22.89 -3.97 6.26
C GLY A 131 22.33 -3.08 7.38
N GLN A 132 23.11 -2.12 7.90
CA GLN A 132 22.64 -1.15 8.89
C GLN A 132 21.58 -0.20 8.33
N ALA A 133 21.78 0.30 7.11
CA ALA A 133 20.82 1.14 6.40
C ALA A 133 19.50 0.41 6.15
N PHE A 134 19.59 -0.81 5.63
CA PHE A 134 18.43 -1.69 5.46
C PHE A 134 17.68 -1.92 6.78
N ARG A 135 18.41 -2.23 7.87
CA ARG A 135 17.81 -2.48 9.19
C ARG A 135 17.09 -1.24 9.73
N LEU A 136 17.63 -0.04 9.52
CA LEU A 136 16.99 1.22 9.90
C LEU A 136 15.66 1.41 9.16
N GLY A 137 15.69 1.32 7.82
CA GLY A 137 14.50 1.48 6.99
C GLY A 137 13.43 0.44 7.29
N TYR A 138 13.82 -0.83 7.45
CA TYR A 138 12.87 -1.89 7.82
C TYR A 138 12.26 -1.68 9.21
N THR A 139 13.03 -1.19 10.17
CA THR A 139 12.49 -0.82 11.51
C THR A 139 11.50 0.33 11.41
N ALA A 140 11.80 1.36 10.60
CA ALA A 140 10.87 2.46 10.34
C ALA A 140 9.59 1.97 9.66
N LEU A 141 9.69 1.04 8.70
CA LEU A 141 8.54 0.46 8.03
C LEU A 141 7.64 -0.31 9.00
N GLN A 142 8.22 -1.14 9.87
CA GLN A 142 7.46 -1.81 10.93
C GLN A 142 6.79 -0.82 11.87
N ALA A 143 7.46 0.27 12.23
CA ALA A 143 6.88 1.29 13.09
C ALA A 143 5.65 1.97 12.45
N VAL A 144 5.75 2.35 11.17
CA VAL A 144 4.66 2.94 10.40
C VAL A 144 3.48 1.98 10.32
N ASP A 145 3.69 0.72 9.91
CA ASP A 145 2.61 -0.25 9.75
C ASP A 145 1.94 -0.58 11.10
N MET A 146 2.69 -0.62 12.21
CA MET A 146 2.12 -0.81 13.55
C MET A 146 1.24 0.37 13.99
N LEU A 147 1.68 1.60 13.72
CA LEU A 147 0.93 2.81 14.04
C LEU A 147 -0.34 2.91 13.19
N GLU A 148 -0.25 2.55 11.91
CA GLU A 148 -1.38 2.53 10.99
C GLU A 148 -2.43 1.47 11.38
N LYS A 149 -1.99 0.25 11.74
CA LYS A 149 -2.86 -0.79 12.31
C LYS A 149 -3.61 -0.29 13.55
N GLU A 150 -2.91 0.37 14.47
CA GLU A 150 -3.52 0.93 15.68
C GLU A 150 -4.47 2.09 15.35
N LEU A 151 -4.13 2.93 14.37
CA LEU A 151 -4.99 4.00 13.89
C LEU A 151 -6.32 3.47 13.36
N HIS A 152 -6.32 2.40 12.56
CA HIS A 152 -7.55 1.78 12.04
C HIS A 152 -8.43 1.18 13.13
N ARG A 153 -7.82 0.71 14.22
CA ARG A 153 -8.55 0.22 15.40
C ARG A 153 -9.20 1.38 16.17
N VAL A 154 -8.47 2.48 16.37
CA VAL A 154 -8.91 3.56 17.26
C VAL A 154 -9.85 4.55 16.57
N ARG A 155 -9.52 4.96 15.33
CA ARG A 155 -10.23 6.02 14.59
C ARG A 155 -11.75 5.81 14.49
N PRO A 156 -12.31 4.63 14.15
CA PRO A 156 -13.77 4.47 14.06
C PRO A 156 -14.50 4.57 15.40
N ARG A 157 -13.75 4.58 16.51
CA ARG A 157 -14.29 4.61 17.86
C ARG A 157 -14.04 5.94 18.56
N GLU A 158 -13.31 6.88 17.97
CA GLU A 158 -12.91 8.11 18.67
C GLU A 158 -14.12 8.96 19.08
N LYS A 159 -14.13 9.47 20.33
CA LYS A 159 -15.17 10.40 20.81
C LYS A 159 -15.06 11.77 20.16
N GLU A 160 -13.83 12.25 20.03
CA GLU A 160 -13.52 13.52 19.37
C GLU A 160 -13.02 13.24 17.96
N LYS A 161 -13.75 13.74 16.96
CA LYS A 161 -13.38 13.56 15.55
C LYS A 161 -11.96 14.05 15.28
N GLN A 162 -11.22 13.24 14.54
CA GLN A 162 -9.84 13.42 14.11
C GLN A 162 -8.79 13.40 15.23
N ALA A 163 -9.13 13.08 16.48
CA ALA A 163 -8.16 13.01 17.57
C ALA A 163 -7.04 11.98 17.27
N ALA A 164 -7.41 10.78 16.83
CA ALA A 164 -6.44 9.74 16.47
C ALA A 164 -5.61 10.15 15.24
N SER A 165 -6.24 10.80 14.26
CA SER A 165 -5.55 11.28 13.05
C SER A 165 -4.53 12.38 13.35
N ARG A 166 -4.83 13.32 14.24
CA ARG A 166 -3.87 14.36 14.67
C ARG A 166 -2.68 13.76 15.40
N ILE A 167 -2.91 12.77 16.27
CA ILE A 167 -1.84 12.03 16.95
C ILE A 167 -0.97 11.31 15.92
N PHE A 168 -1.59 10.56 15.00
CA PHE A 168 -0.86 9.84 13.96
C PHE A 168 0.01 10.79 13.12
N GLN A 169 -0.53 11.92 12.66
CA GLN A 169 0.24 12.91 11.91
C GLN A 169 1.42 13.45 12.72
N SER A 170 1.20 13.80 14.00
CA SER A 170 2.27 14.26 14.89
C SER A 170 3.37 13.20 15.07
N VAL A 171 3.01 11.93 15.14
CA VAL A 171 3.97 10.82 15.25
C VAL A 171 4.74 10.65 13.94
N MET A 172 4.08 10.73 12.79
CA MET A 172 4.74 10.68 11.48
C MET A 172 5.74 11.84 11.30
N ASP A 173 5.37 13.06 11.71
CA ASP A 173 6.26 14.23 11.67
C ASP A 173 7.49 14.06 12.59
N ARG A 174 7.32 13.36 13.73
CA ARG A 174 8.45 13.00 14.61
C ARG A 174 9.33 11.93 13.97
N LEU A 175 8.74 10.90 13.35
CA LEU A 175 9.48 9.84 12.65
C LEU A 175 10.31 10.39 11.48
N GLN A 176 9.88 11.49 10.85
CA GLN A 176 10.66 12.16 9.80
C GLN A 176 11.99 12.76 10.28
N ARG A 177 12.16 12.99 11.59
CA ARG A 177 13.31 13.71 12.18
C ARG A 177 14.31 12.80 12.90
N VAL A 178 13.89 11.60 13.29
CA VAL A 178 14.76 10.64 13.99
C VAL A 178 15.72 9.96 13.02
N LYS A 179 16.88 9.53 13.51
CA LYS A 179 17.94 8.94 12.66
C LYS A 179 18.39 7.57 13.13
N THR A 180 18.01 7.15 14.34
CA THR A 180 18.48 5.90 14.93
C THR A 180 17.34 4.94 15.26
N ILE A 181 17.64 3.64 15.30
CA ILE A 181 16.68 2.59 15.63
C ILE A 181 16.06 2.76 17.03
N PRO A 182 16.82 3.06 18.10
CA PRO A 182 16.24 3.32 19.41
C PRO A 182 15.24 4.49 19.40
N GLU A 183 15.55 5.58 18.69
CA GLU A 183 14.64 6.72 18.56
C GLU A 183 13.36 6.35 17.80
N ILE A 184 13.46 5.61 16.69
CA ILE A 184 12.29 5.11 15.94
C ILE A 184 11.38 4.29 16.85
N LYS A 185 11.96 3.34 17.60
CA LYS A 185 11.21 2.50 18.54
C LYS A 185 10.55 3.34 19.64
N ALA A 186 11.27 4.30 20.21
CA ALA A 186 10.74 5.18 21.24
C ALA A 186 9.58 6.05 20.72
N VAL A 187 9.70 6.63 19.51
CA VAL A 187 8.62 7.41 18.88
C VAL A 187 7.41 6.52 18.58
N ARG A 188 7.63 5.31 18.04
CA ARG A 188 6.58 4.33 17.80
C ARG A 188 5.85 3.96 19.08
N ASP A 189 6.58 3.58 20.13
CA ASP A 189 6.00 3.10 21.39
C ASP A 189 5.21 4.22 22.09
N CYS A 190 5.75 5.45 22.07
CA CYS A 190 5.04 6.64 22.51
C CYS A 190 3.76 6.89 21.70
N GLY A 191 3.84 6.81 20.36
CA GLY A 191 2.69 7.01 19.48
C GLY A 191 1.59 5.96 19.68
N LEU A 192 1.96 4.68 19.82
CA LEU A 192 1.02 3.60 20.14
C LEU A 192 0.34 3.83 21.49
N GLN A 193 1.09 4.27 22.51
CA GLN A 193 0.53 4.60 23.81
C GLN A 193 -0.45 5.77 23.73
N GLN A 194 -0.13 6.81 22.95
CA GLN A 194 -1.03 7.95 22.73
C GLN A 194 -2.31 7.53 22.00
N LEU A 195 -2.21 6.75 20.92
CA LEU A 195 -3.36 6.24 20.18
C LEU A 195 -4.27 5.38 21.07
N ARG A 196 -3.70 4.48 21.88
CA ARG A 196 -4.46 3.62 22.80
C ARG A 196 -5.17 4.37 23.93
N ARG A 197 -4.72 5.60 24.22
CA ARG A 197 -5.32 6.48 25.24
C ARG A 197 -6.38 7.42 24.69
N VAL A 198 -6.58 7.46 23.37
CA VAL A 198 -7.66 8.26 22.77
C VAL A 198 -9.00 7.81 23.38
N PRO A 199 -9.82 8.74 23.90
CA PRO A 199 -11.14 8.39 24.40
C PRO A 199 -12.00 7.79 23.29
N VAL A 200 -12.52 6.58 23.53
CA VAL A 200 -13.32 5.84 22.55
C VAL A 200 -14.76 5.62 23.01
N ASN A 201 -15.68 5.53 22.06
CA ASN A 201 -17.03 5.00 22.23
C ASN A 201 -16.96 3.47 22.25
N GLU A 202 -17.73 2.84 23.13
CA GLU A 202 -17.83 1.38 23.25
C GLU A 202 -18.82 0.76 22.25
N THR A 203 -19.34 1.57 21.31
CA THR A 203 -20.25 1.11 20.27
C THR A 203 -19.57 0.06 19.38
N PRO A 204 -20.23 -1.08 19.12
CA PRO A 204 -19.74 -2.07 18.17
C PRO A 204 -19.48 -1.42 16.80
N VAL A 205 -18.35 -1.77 16.20
CA VAL A 205 -17.98 -1.33 14.86
C VAL A 205 -18.27 -2.42 13.84
N LEU A 206 -18.38 -2.03 12.57
CA LEU A 206 -18.29 -2.98 11.47
C LEU A 206 -16.81 -3.28 11.17
N LYS A 207 -16.48 -4.53 10.87
CA LYS A 207 -15.15 -4.93 10.41
C LYS A 207 -15.20 -5.19 8.92
N ILE A 208 -14.50 -4.38 8.13
CA ILE A 208 -14.47 -4.50 6.67
C ILE A 208 -13.04 -4.72 6.20
N GLY A 209 -12.85 -5.76 5.38
CA GLY A 209 -11.59 -5.99 4.69
C GLY A 209 -11.48 -5.11 3.45
N ILE A 210 -10.37 -4.38 3.27
CA ILE A 210 -10.04 -3.71 2.02
C ILE A 210 -8.99 -4.55 1.30
N LEU A 211 -9.31 -4.99 0.09
CA LEU A 211 -8.48 -5.87 -0.72
C LEU A 211 -8.29 -5.28 -2.11
N GLY A 212 -7.28 -5.76 -2.83
CA GLY A 212 -7.12 -5.51 -4.25
C GLY A 212 -5.70 -5.11 -4.62
N GLU A 213 -5.57 -4.26 -5.63
CA GLU A 213 -4.26 -3.89 -6.18
C GLU A 213 -3.49 -3.02 -5.18
N ILE A 214 -2.23 -3.37 -4.92
CA ILE A 214 -1.43 -2.82 -3.82
C ILE A 214 -1.32 -1.29 -3.85
N TYR A 215 -1.10 -0.69 -5.01
CA TYR A 215 -0.95 0.76 -5.11
C TYR A 215 -2.26 1.47 -4.78
N VAL A 216 -3.37 1.00 -5.36
CA VAL A 216 -4.69 1.59 -5.09
C VAL A 216 -5.11 1.41 -3.64
N VAL A 217 -4.84 0.27 -3.03
CA VAL A 217 -5.17 0.01 -1.62
C VAL A 217 -4.37 0.91 -0.67
N LEU A 218 -3.12 1.22 -1.00
CA LEU A 218 -2.23 1.96 -0.10
C LEU A 218 -2.17 3.47 -0.35
N GLU A 219 -2.50 3.94 -1.55
CA GLU A 219 -2.35 5.36 -1.93
C GLU A 219 -3.62 6.17 -1.64
N PRO A 220 -3.63 7.06 -0.63
CA PRO A 220 -4.83 7.77 -0.21
C PRO A 220 -5.38 8.73 -1.28
N PHE A 221 -4.52 9.28 -2.14
CA PHE A 221 -4.96 10.19 -3.21
C PHE A 221 -5.94 9.49 -4.16
N VAL A 222 -5.66 8.23 -4.50
CA VAL A 222 -6.46 7.45 -5.47
C VAL A 222 -7.84 7.11 -4.93
N THR A 223 -7.92 6.81 -3.64
CA THR A 223 -9.14 6.33 -2.98
C THR A 223 -9.89 7.44 -2.25
N ALA A 224 -9.48 8.71 -2.45
CA ALA A 224 -9.98 9.86 -1.72
C ALA A 224 -9.99 9.64 -0.20
N ASP A 225 -8.98 8.94 0.33
CA ASP A 225 -8.83 8.57 1.74
C ASP A 225 -10.01 7.73 2.25
N ILE A 226 -10.28 6.62 1.55
CA ILE A 226 -11.37 5.67 1.86
C ILE A 226 -11.31 5.15 3.30
N GLU A 227 -10.12 4.98 3.85
CA GLU A 227 -9.89 4.45 5.20
C GLU A 227 -10.41 5.42 6.26
N ARG A 228 -10.17 6.73 6.09
CA ARG A 228 -10.75 7.75 6.96
C ARG A 228 -12.27 7.83 6.80
N ARG A 229 -12.78 7.80 5.57
CA ARG A 229 -14.23 7.86 5.30
C ARG A 229 -14.99 6.70 5.94
N LEU A 230 -14.48 5.48 5.80
CA LEU A 230 -15.03 4.29 6.45
C LEU A 230 -14.98 4.42 7.98
N ALA A 231 -13.88 4.92 8.54
CA ALA A 231 -13.79 5.14 9.98
C ALA A 231 -14.80 6.18 10.48
N GLU A 232 -15.04 7.26 9.73
CA GLU A 232 -16.07 8.26 10.04
C GLU A 232 -17.50 7.66 10.03
N MET A 233 -17.70 6.52 9.36
CA MET A 233 -18.94 5.73 9.35
C MET A 233 -18.95 4.60 10.40
N GLY A 234 -17.99 4.56 11.33
CA GLY A 234 -17.92 3.54 12.37
C GLY A 234 -17.39 2.17 11.90
N VAL A 235 -16.58 2.15 10.84
CA VAL A 235 -15.99 0.94 10.27
C VAL A 235 -14.51 0.82 10.65
N GLU A 236 -14.13 -0.31 11.23
CA GLU A 236 -12.75 -0.75 11.36
C GLU A 236 -12.29 -1.46 10.09
N VAL A 237 -11.15 -1.00 9.56
CA VAL A 237 -10.61 -1.46 8.29
C VAL A 237 -9.40 -2.37 8.49
N SER A 238 -9.32 -3.44 7.71
CA SER A 238 -8.11 -4.27 7.56
C SER A 238 -7.69 -4.39 6.11
N LYS A 239 -6.47 -3.93 5.77
CA LYS A 239 -5.94 -3.95 4.39
C LYS A 239 -5.27 -5.26 3.98
N PHE A 240 -4.80 -6.05 4.94
CA PHE A 240 -4.03 -7.30 4.73
C PHE A 240 -2.78 -7.20 3.83
N LEU A 241 -2.48 -6.00 3.31
CA LEU A 241 -1.36 -5.65 2.45
C LEU A 241 -0.46 -4.65 3.17
N TYR A 242 0.15 -5.09 4.26
CA TYR A 242 1.13 -4.27 4.99
C TYR A 242 2.53 -4.49 4.39
N PRO A 243 3.21 -3.43 3.90
CA PRO A 243 4.52 -3.59 3.28
C PRO A 243 5.56 -4.21 4.23
N SER A 244 5.45 -3.99 5.55
CA SER A 244 6.30 -4.66 6.54
C SER A 244 6.09 -6.17 6.55
N ASP A 245 4.86 -6.63 6.40
CA ASP A 245 4.52 -8.06 6.42
C ASP A 245 5.03 -8.72 5.13
N TRP A 246 4.87 -8.05 3.98
CA TRP A 246 5.47 -8.48 2.71
C TRP A 246 7.01 -8.52 2.76
N ALA A 247 7.64 -7.49 3.33
CA ALA A 247 9.08 -7.41 3.50
C ALA A 247 9.59 -8.57 4.38
N SER A 248 8.97 -8.77 5.55
CA SER A 248 9.29 -9.87 6.46
C SER A 248 9.22 -11.21 5.77
N PHE A 249 8.17 -11.42 4.97
CA PHE A 249 7.98 -12.65 4.19
C PHE A 249 9.13 -12.88 3.21
N ASN A 250 9.47 -11.88 2.40
CA ASN A 250 10.48 -12.03 1.34
C ASN A 250 11.92 -12.06 1.87
N PHE A 251 12.20 -11.45 3.02
CA PHE A 251 13.56 -11.38 3.57
C PHE A 251 13.90 -12.58 4.46
N PHE A 252 12.94 -13.06 5.25
CA PHE A 252 13.21 -14.06 6.29
C PHE A 252 12.41 -15.35 6.08
N ILE A 253 11.12 -15.26 5.74
CA ILE A 253 10.23 -16.45 5.73
C ILE A 253 10.39 -17.28 4.46
N LYS A 254 10.47 -16.64 3.28
CA LYS A 254 10.69 -17.34 1.98
C LYS A 254 12.03 -18.09 1.97
N ALA A 255 13.05 -17.53 2.62
CA ALA A 255 14.36 -18.16 2.76
C ALA A 255 14.31 -19.46 3.60
N LEU A 256 13.40 -19.55 4.56
CA LEU A 256 13.23 -20.73 5.42
C LEU A 256 12.49 -21.88 4.72
N LYS A 257 11.88 -21.67 3.53
CA LYS A 257 11.11 -22.69 2.76
C LYS A 257 9.98 -23.40 3.54
N VAL A 258 9.62 -22.94 4.74
CA VAL A 258 8.62 -23.60 5.61
C VAL A 258 7.17 -23.22 5.23
N PHE A 259 6.97 -22.12 4.50
CA PHE A 259 5.63 -21.64 4.15
C PHE A 259 5.49 -21.41 2.63
N PRO A 260 4.43 -21.93 1.97
CA PRO A 260 4.21 -21.68 0.55
C PRO A 260 4.04 -20.18 0.30
N GLU A 261 4.52 -19.71 -0.86
CA GLU A 261 4.63 -18.28 -1.29
C GLU A 261 3.35 -17.42 -1.15
N HIS A 262 2.21 -18.04 -0.84
CA HIS A 262 0.89 -17.43 -0.84
C HIS A 262 0.05 -17.73 0.40
N GLY A 263 0.64 -18.31 1.46
CA GLY A 263 -0.01 -18.49 2.76
C GLY A 263 -1.35 -19.23 2.73
N THR A 264 -2.14 -19.02 3.79
CA THR A 264 -3.54 -19.48 3.93
C THR A 264 -4.45 -18.92 2.83
N ALA A 265 -4.14 -17.74 2.28
CA ALA A 265 -4.96 -17.09 1.25
C ALA A 265 -4.99 -17.89 -0.06
N ALA A 266 -3.86 -18.33 -0.63
CA ALA A 266 -3.93 -19.16 -1.84
C ALA A 266 -4.61 -20.51 -1.61
N ALA A 267 -4.42 -21.11 -0.42
CA ALA A 267 -5.13 -22.34 -0.08
C ALA A 267 -6.66 -22.11 -0.06
N ALA A 268 -7.09 -21.01 0.58
CA ALA A 268 -8.50 -20.59 0.61
C ALA A 268 -9.04 -20.19 -0.76
N ALA A 269 -8.19 -19.68 -1.67
CA ALA A 269 -8.60 -19.30 -3.02
C ALA A 269 -8.86 -20.51 -3.93
N LYS A 270 -8.23 -21.66 -3.67
CA LYS A 270 -8.21 -22.83 -4.56
C LYS A 270 -9.58 -23.26 -5.12
N PRO A 271 -10.71 -23.22 -4.37
CA PRO A 271 -12.03 -23.56 -4.92
C PRO A 271 -12.56 -22.59 -5.98
N TYR A 272 -12.05 -21.35 -5.99
CA TYR A 272 -12.53 -20.24 -6.82
C TYR A 272 -11.51 -19.81 -7.88
N LEU A 273 -10.22 -19.82 -7.53
CA LEU A 273 -9.10 -19.48 -8.40
C LEU A 273 -7.87 -20.30 -7.99
N ASN A 274 -7.48 -21.25 -8.83
CA ASN A 274 -6.43 -22.23 -8.53
C ASN A 274 -5.09 -21.96 -9.24
N TYR A 275 -4.93 -20.80 -9.87
CA TYR A 275 -3.69 -20.37 -10.53
C TYR A 275 -3.36 -18.91 -10.26
N ALA A 276 -2.06 -18.58 -10.23
CA ALA A 276 -1.59 -17.22 -10.04
C ALA A 276 -1.80 -16.39 -11.31
N VAL A 277 -2.53 -15.28 -11.19
CA VAL A 277 -2.89 -14.37 -12.30
C VAL A 277 -2.01 -13.12 -12.34
N GLY A 278 -0.88 -13.11 -11.63
CA GLY A 278 -0.08 -11.91 -11.38
C GLY A 278 -0.74 -10.96 -10.37
N GLY A 279 -0.04 -9.89 -9.99
CA GLY A 279 -0.52 -8.91 -8.99
C GLY A 279 -1.10 -9.56 -7.71
N GLU A 280 -2.16 -8.95 -7.19
CA GLU A 280 -2.83 -9.37 -5.95
C GLU A 280 -4.06 -10.26 -6.17
N GLY A 281 -4.45 -10.56 -7.42
CA GLY A 281 -5.75 -11.18 -7.72
C GLY A 281 -6.01 -12.50 -6.97
N LEU A 282 -5.02 -13.40 -6.90
CA LEU A 282 -5.14 -14.65 -6.14
C LEU A 282 -5.29 -14.41 -4.63
N LYS A 283 -4.57 -13.40 -4.10
CA LYS A 283 -4.67 -13.00 -2.69
C LYS A 283 -6.02 -12.36 -2.40
N THR A 284 -6.56 -11.55 -3.31
CA THR A 284 -7.89 -10.93 -3.18
C THR A 284 -8.99 -12.00 -3.05
N VAL A 285 -8.99 -13.00 -3.92
CA VAL A 285 -9.93 -14.13 -3.86
C VAL A 285 -9.78 -14.88 -2.54
N GLY A 286 -8.55 -15.28 -2.20
CA GLY A 286 -8.25 -16.03 -0.99
C GLY A 286 -8.59 -15.30 0.30
N GLN A 287 -8.23 -14.02 0.38
CA GLN A 287 -8.48 -13.20 1.54
C GLN A 287 -9.98 -12.87 1.69
N THR A 288 -10.74 -12.81 0.60
CA THR A 288 -12.22 -12.70 0.69
C THR A 288 -12.81 -13.94 1.37
N VAL A 289 -12.37 -15.14 0.99
CA VAL A 289 -12.78 -16.40 1.64
C VAL A 289 -12.40 -16.40 3.12
N LEU A 290 -11.16 -16.00 3.44
CA LEU A 290 -10.70 -15.90 4.82
C LEU A 290 -11.49 -14.88 5.64
N CYS A 291 -11.83 -13.72 5.05
CA CYS A 291 -12.68 -12.74 5.71
C CYS A 291 -14.06 -13.32 6.02
N ALA A 292 -14.65 -14.11 5.12
CA ALA A 292 -15.94 -14.76 5.35
C ALA A 292 -15.90 -15.85 6.43
N GLN A 293 -14.78 -16.55 6.55
CA GLN A 293 -14.54 -17.55 7.60
C GLN A 293 -14.19 -16.90 8.94
N GLN A 294 -13.74 -15.66 8.91
CA GLN A 294 -13.44 -14.84 10.07
C GLN A 294 -14.65 -13.93 10.38
N ASP A 295 -14.61 -13.24 11.52
CA ASP A 295 -15.68 -12.35 11.97
C ASP A 295 -15.67 -10.99 11.23
N TYR A 296 -15.55 -10.99 9.89
CA TYR A 296 -15.69 -9.77 9.08
C TYR A 296 -17.12 -9.61 8.56
N ASP A 297 -17.59 -8.37 8.55
CA ASP A 297 -18.95 -8.03 8.16
C ASP A 297 -19.09 -7.79 6.64
N GLY A 298 -17.96 -7.55 5.95
CA GLY A 298 -17.92 -7.37 4.50
C GLY A 298 -16.52 -7.14 3.96
N VAL A 299 -16.41 -7.10 2.63
CA VAL A 299 -15.16 -6.85 1.90
C VAL A 299 -15.36 -5.78 0.85
N ILE A 300 -14.36 -4.90 0.68
CA ILE A 300 -14.28 -3.92 -0.39
C ILE A 300 -13.07 -4.26 -1.26
N GLN A 301 -13.30 -4.55 -2.53
CA GLN A 301 -12.25 -4.70 -3.53
C GLN A 301 -11.97 -3.35 -4.21
N LEU A 302 -10.71 -2.92 -4.20
CA LEU A 302 -10.21 -1.73 -4.88
C LEU A 302 -9.23 -2.11 -5.98
N TYR A 303 -9.43 -1.62 -7.19
CA TYR A 303 -8.52 -1.91 -8.29
C TYR A 303 -8.52 -0.80 -9.34
N PRO A 304 -7.40 -0.56 -10.03
CA PRO A 304 -7.38 0.39 -11.12
C PRO A 304 -8.03 -0.22 -12.35
N PHE A 305 -8.76 0.60 -13.11
CA PHE A 305 -9.31 0.18 -14.39
C PHE A 305 -8.19 -0.38 -15.27
N THR A 306 -8.46 -1.46 -16.01
CA THR A 306 -7.49 -2.28 -16.78
C THR A 306 -6.52 -3.16 -15.97
N CYS A 307 -6.65 -3.25 -14.64
CA CYS A 307 -5.87 -4.22 -13.84
C CYS A 307 -6.38 -5.66 -14.06
N MET A 308 -5.80 -6.37 -15.03
CA MET A 308 -6.21 -7.74 -15.36
C MET A 308 -6.27 -8.68 -14.15
N PRO A 309 -5.27 -8.74 -13.24
CA PRO A 309 -5.35 -9.63 -12.07
C PRO A 309 -6.59 -9.43 -11.20
N GLU A 310 -6.93 -8.17 -10.94
CA GLU A 310 -8.06 -7.80 -10.09
C GLU A 310 -9.40 -7.91 -10.83
N ILE A 311 -9.42 -7.72 -12.16
CA ILE A 311 -10.59 -8.02 -12.99
C ILE A 311 -10.90 -9.52 -12.92
N VAL A 312 -9.88 -10.39 -13.01
CA VAL A 312 -10.08 -11.84 -12.84
C VAL A 312 -10.60 -12.15 -11.44
N ALA A 313 -10.02 -11.54 -10.39
CA ALA A 313 -10.51 -11.71 -9.02
C ALA A 313 -11.97 -11.28 -8.88
N ARG A 314 -12.34 -10.11 -9.43
CA ARG A 314 -13.71 -9.56 -9.43
C ARG A 314 -14.73 -10.56 -9.98
N HIS A 315 -14.39 -11.33 -11.00
CA HIS A 315 -15.30 -12.33 -11.57
C HIS A 315 -15.55 -13.53 -10.64
N MET A 316 -14.67 -13.78 -9.67
CA MET A 316 -14.82 -14.86 -8.69
C MET A 316 -15.61 -14.43 -7.45
N LEU A 317 -15.60 -13.14 -7.11
CA LEU A 317 -16.22 -12.61 -5.88
C LEU A 317 -17.74 -12.86 -5.79
N PRO A 318 -18.56 -12.77 -6.87
CA PRO A 318 -19.98 -13.08 -6.79
C PRO A 318 -20.26 -14.50 -6.30
N ARG A 319 -19.49 -15.48 -6.78
CA ARG A 319 -19.62 -16.87 -6.34
C ARG A 319 -19.24 -17.04 -4.87
N ILE A 320 -18.20 -16.35 -4.40
CA ILE A 320 -17.83 -16.34 -2.98
C ILE A 320 -18.94 -15.71 -2.12
N GLN A 321 -19.55 -14.62 -2.60
CA GLN A 321 -20.67 -13.96 -1.91
C GLN A 321 -21.89 -14.89 -1.81
N GLU A 322 -22.19 -15.68 -2.85
CA GLU A 322 -23.25 -16.68 -2.84
C GLU A 322 -22.95 -17.83 -1.87
N ASP A 323 -21.76 -18.42 -1.97
CA ASP A 323 -21.37 -19.59 -1.17
C ASP A 323 -21.20 -19.27 0.31
N LEU A 324 -20.56 -18.14 0.63
CA LEU A 324 -20.13 -17.80 1.99
C LEU A 324 -20.93 -16.65 2.61
N GLN A 325 -21.88 -16.08 1.86
CA GLN A 325 -22.83 -15.09 2.39
C GLN A 325 -22.15 -13.84 2.97
N ILE A 326 -20.93 -13.51 2.52
CA ILE A 326 -20.19 -12.29 2.84
C ILE A 326 -20.52 -11.19 1.81
N PRO A 327 -20.95 -9.99 2.24
CA PRO A 327 -21.15 -8.87 1.32
C PRO A 327 -19.84 -8.38 0.71
N VAL A 328 -19.84 -8.14 -0.61
CA VAL A 328 -18.69 -7.61 -1.34
C VAL A 328 -19.05 -6.35 -2.12
N LEU A 329 -18.25 -5.29 -1.98
CA LEU A 329 -18.31 -4.09 -2.83
C LEU A 329 -17.06 -4.01 -3.71
N THR A 330 -17.23 -3.96 -5.02
CA THR A 330 -16.12 -3.77 -5.97
C THR A 330 -16.08 -2.35 -6.52
N LEU A 331 -14.93 -1.69 -6.36
CA LEU A 331 -14.68 -0.31 -6.75
C LEU A 331 -13.49 -0.24 -7.72
N GLY A 332 -13.80 0.05 -8.98
CA GLY A 332 -12.80 0.37 -9.99
C GLY A 332 -12.46 1.87 -9.91
N VAL A 333 -11.17 2.20 -9.96
CA VAL A 333 -10.66 3.58 -9.96
C VAL A 333 -9.88 3.88 -11.24
N ASP A 334 -10.00 5.11 -11.72
CA ASP A 334 -9.33 5.63 -12.91
C ASP A 334 -9.07 7.14 -12.75
N GLU A 335 -8.58 7.78 -13.82
CA GLU A 335 -8.24 9.21 -13.81
C GLU A 335 -9.46 10.14 -13.69
N HIS A 336 -10.67 9.61 -13.94
CA HIS A 336 -11.93 10.34 -13.92
C HIS A 336 -12.74 10.07 -12.64
N THR A 337 -12.25 9.20 -11.77
CA THR A 337 -12.95 8.79 -10.56
C THR A 337 -13.08 9.97 -9.60
N GLY A 338 -14.31 10.45 -9.44
CA GLY A 338 -14.65 11.54 -8.52
C GLY A 338 -14.91 11.04 -7.10
N ALA A 339 -14.42 11.78 -6.09
CA ALA A 339 -14.60 11.45 -4.67
C ALA A 339 -16.07 11.34 -4.23
N ALA A 340 -16.98 12.10 -4.86
CA ALA A 340 -18.40 12.10 -4.52
C ALA A 340 -19.08 10.76 -4.86
N GLY A 341 -18.82 10.21 -6.06
CA GLY A 341 -19.40 8.93 -6.48
C GLY A 341 -18.88 7.74 -5.64
N LEU A 342 -17.62 7.83 -5.18
CA LEU A 342 -17.05 6.86 -4.26
C LEU A 342 -17.77 6.90 -2.90
N GLN A 343 -17.96 8.09 -2.34
CA GLN A 343 -18.59 8.28 -1.03
C GLN A 343 -19.99 7.66 -0.95
N THR A 344 -20.88 7.97 -1.90
CA THR A 344 -22.27 7.47 -1.86
C THR A 344 -22.33 5.93 -1.94
N ARG A 345 -21.41 5.31 -2.69
CA ARG A 345 -21.34 3.84 -2.79
C ARG A 345 -20.85 3.20 -1.50
N LEU A 346 -19.94 3.87 -0.78
CA LEU A 346 -19.47 3.42 0.53
C LEU A 346 -20.58 3.53 1.57
N GLU A 347 -21.29 4.65 1.62
CA GLU A 347 -22.43 4.88 2.52
C GLU A 347 -23.50 3.80 2.32
N ALA A 348 -23.92 3.57 1.06
CA ALA A 348 -24.90 2.54 0.74
C ALA A 348 -24.45 1.13 1.14
N PHE A 349 -23.16 0.81 0.95
CA PHE A 349 -22.62 -0.48 1.34
C PHE A 349 -22.56 -0.66 2.86
N VAL A 350 -22.10 0.36 3.59
CA VAL A 350 -22.05 0.36 5.06
C VAL A 350 -23.45 0.20 5.65
N ASP A 351 -24.44 0.93 5.13
CA ASP A 351 -25.84 0.82 5.55
C ASP A 351 -26.39 -0.60 5.33
N MET A 352 -26.13 -1.18 4.17
CA MET A 352 -26.56 -2.54 3.84
C MET A 352 -25.92 -3.58 4.79
N VAL A 353 -24.61 -3.48 5.02
CA VAL A 353 -23.87 -4.38 5.91
C VAL A 353 -24.36 -4.24 7.36
N SER A 354 -24.56 -3.01 7.82
CA SER A 354 -25.09 -2.70 9.15
C SER A 354 -26.46 -3.35 9.39
N ARG A 355 -27.40 -3.18 8.45
CA ARG A 355 -28.74 -3.81 8.53
C ARG A 355 -28.67 -5.33 8.56
N ARG A 356 -27.79 -5.91 7.73
CA ARG A 356 -27.57 -7.38 7.70
C ARG A 356 -27.03 -7.89 9.03
N LYS A 357 -26.10 -7.17 9.67
CA LYS A 357 -25.54 -7.53 10.98
C LYS A 357 -26.60 -7.44 12.07
N ALA A 358 -27.38 -6.35 12.13
CA ALA A 358 -28.47 -6.18 13.08
C ALA A 358 -29.52 -7.30 12.97
N ALA A 359 -29.89 -7.70 11.74
CA ALA A 359 -30.84 -8.80 11.50
C ALA A 359 -30.30 -10.18 11.93
N LYS A 360 -28.99 -10.39 11.96
CA LYS A 360 -28.37 -11.63 12.46
C LYS A 360 -28.30 -11.66 14.00
N CYS A 361 -28.08 -10.53 14.65
CA CYS A 361 -28.00 -10.44 16.12
C CYS A 361 -29.37 -10.38 16.82
N GLY A 362 -30.44 -10.06 16.09
CA GLY A 362 -31.81 -10.07 16.60
C GLY A 362 -32.54 -11.43 16.49
N LYS A 363 -31.84 -12.49 16.06
CA LYS A 363 -32.26 -13.89 16.15
C LYS A 363 -31.43 -14.57 17.22
#